data_AF-A0A098E7T6-F1
#
_entry.id   AF-A0A098E7T6-F1
#
_cell.length_a   1.000
_cell.length_b   1.000
_cell.length_c   1.000
_cell.angle_alpha   90.00
_cell.angle_beta   90.00
_cell.angle_gamma   90.00
#
_symmetry.space_group_name_H-M   'P 1'
#
loop_
_entity.id
_entity.type
_entity.pdbx_description
1 polymer ?
#
loop_
_entity_poly.entity_id
_entity_poly.type
_entity_poly.pdbx_seq_one_letter_code
_entity_poly.pdbx_strand_id
1 'polypeptide(L)' 'MDENKIKQIEDEGKKLIEDFSKSLERIEEKIKDDNMTWYVSDINTVTRKDEEGVEKNFKECLNRNAPKWEDGYVKVD' A
#
# COMPACT_ATOMS: atom_id res chain seq x y z
N MET A 1 -30.42 -14.10 -3.06
CA MET A 1 -29.09 -14.34 -2.47
C MET A 1 -29.26 -15.37 -1.38
N ASP A 2 -28.34 -16.32 -1.29
CA ASP A 2 -28.35 -17.39 -0.30
C ASP A 2 -28.22 -16.79 1.12
N GLU A 3 -29.15 -17.04 2.02
CA GLU A 3 -29.19 -16.44 3.37
C GLU A 3 -27.89 -16.72 4.15
N ASN A 4 -27.26 -17.87 3.88
CA ASN A 4 -25.97 -18.25 4.44
C ASN A 4 -24.83 -17.33 3.97
N LYS A 5 -24.86 -16.83 2.73
CA LYS A 5 -23.85 -15.91 2.20
C LYS A 5 -24.00 -14.51 2.81
N ILE A 6 -25.23 -14.05 3.03
CA ILE A 6 -25.49 -12.75 3.68
C ILE A 6 -24.92 -12.77 5.09
N LYS A 7 -25.20 -13.84 5.85
CA LYS A 7 -24.68 -13.99 7.21
C LYS A 7 -23.14 -14.04 7.26
N GLN A 8 -22.51 -14.74 6.31
CA GLN A 8 -21.04 -14.77 6.19
C GLN A 8 -20.45 -13.37 5.96
N ILE A 9 -21.02 -12.60 5.04
CA ILE A 9 -20.58 -11.23 4.74
C ILE A 9 -20.75 -10.32 5.97
N GLU A 10 -21.85 -10.45 6.70
CA GLU A 10 -22.07 -9.69 7.93
C GLU A 10 -21.06 -10.02 9.03
N ASP A 11 -20.75 -11.30 9.22
CA ASP A 11 -19.79 -11.75 10.23
C ASP A 11 -18.35 -11.33 9.87
N GLU A 12 -17.98 -11.43 8.59
CA GLU A 12 -16.70 -10.91 8.08
C GLU A 12 -16.60 -9.39 8.24
N GLY A 13 -17.67 -8.66 7.94
CA GLY A 13 -17.73 -7.21 8.11
C GLY A 13 -17.58 -6.78 9.57
N LYS A 14 -18.26 -7.46 10.50
CA LYS A 14 -18.12 -7.21 11.94
C LYS A 14 -16.70 -7.47 12.43
N LYS A 15 -16.10 -8.58 12.00
CA LYS A 15 -14.71 -8.92 12.35
C LYS A 15 -13.72 -7.88 11.82
N LEU A 16 -13.90 -7.41 10.59
CA LEU A 16 -13.06 -6.37 10.00
C LEU A 16 -13.14 -5.06 10.81
N ILE A 17 -14.35 -4.65 11.21
CA ILE A 17 -14.54 -3.46 12.04
C ILE A 17 -13.83 -3.62 13.39
N GLU A 18 -13.95 -4.79 14.03
CA GLU A 18 -13.29 -5.07 15.31
C GLU A 18 -11.76 -5.04 15.20
N ASP A 19 -11.20 -5.69 14.20
CA ASP A 19 -9.75 -5.74 13.95
C ASP A 19 -9.19 -4.34 13.63
N PHE A 20 -9.95 -3.53 12.88
CA PHE A 20 -9.57 -2.15 12.58
C PHE A 20 -9.63 -1.26 13.82
N SER A 21 -10.67 -1.40 14.65
CA SER A 21 -10.83 -0.63 15.90
C SER A 21 -9.68 -0.90 16.88
N LYS A 22 -9.31 -2.17 17.09
CA LYS A 22 -8.14 -2.54 17.90
C LYS A 22 -6.82 -1.99 17.35
N SER A 23 -6.71 -1.88 16.03
CA SER A 23 -5.53 -1.32 15.39
C SER A 23 -5.42 0.20 15.62
N LEU A 24 -6.54 0.92 15.63
CA LEU A 24 -6.60 2.35 15.93
C LEU A 24 -6.21 2.67 17.38
N GLU A 25 -6.67 1.87 18.35
CA GLU A 25 -6.29 2.04 19.77
C GLU A 25 -4.76 2.01 19.96
N ARG A 26 -4.07 1.09 19.26
CA ARG A 26 -2.61 1.00 19.27
C ARG A 26 -1.91 2.19 18.63
N ILE A 27 -2.57 2.87 17.68
CA ILE A 27 -2.02 4.07 17.04
C ILE A 27 -2.11 5.25 17.99
N GLU A 28 -3.23 5.41 18.72
CA GLU A 28 -3.35 6.48 19.74
C GLU A 28 -2.28 6.37 20.83
N GLU A 29 -1.93 5.15 21.25
CA GLU A 29 -0.82 4.91 22.18
C GLU A 29 0.54 5.35 21.62
N LYS A 30 0.75 5.18 20.31
CA LYS A 30 2.01 5.55 19.62
C LYS A 30 2.10 7.03 19.26
N ILE A 31 0.98 7.69 18.95
CA ILE A 31 0.94 9.13 18.63
C ILE A 31 1.23 9.97 19.88
N LYS A 32 0.99 9.44 21.09
CA LYS A 32 1.36 10.06 22.37
C LYS A 32 2.87 10.06 22.66
N ASP A 33 3.68 9.43 21.82
CA ASP A 33 5.12 9.58 21.89
C ASP A 33 5.49 10.95 21.30
N ASP A 34 5.63 11.95 22.17
CA ASP A 34 6.07 13.31 21.81
C ASP A 34 7.47 13.33 21.16
N ASN A 35 8.20 12.20 21.18
CA ASN A 35 9.50 12.02 20.52
C ASN A 35 9.38 11.38 19.13
N MET A 36 8.17 11.24 18.57
CA MET A 36 7.97 10.77 17.21
C MET A 36 8.59 11.78 16.24
N THR A 37 9.87 11.56 15.92
CA THR A 37 10.64 12.38 14.99
C THR A 37 10.03 12.22 13.60
N TRP A 38 9.14 13.15 13.24
CA TRP A 38 8.82 13.40 11.85
C TRP A 38 10.15 13.78 11.21
N TYR A 39 10.63 12.97 10.27
CA TYR A 39 11.75 13.33 9.42
C TYR A 39 11.28 14.52 8.57
N VAL A 40 11.32 15.71 9.15
CA VAL A 40 11.35 16.96 8.40
C VAL A 40 12.73 16.97 7.77
N SER A 41 12.86 16.22 6.68
CA SER A 41 13.92 16.48 5.74
C SER A 41 13.76 17.95 5.35
N ASP A 42 14.82 18.74 5.55
CA ASP A 42 14.90 20.08 4.97
C ASP A 42 14.48 19.92 3.50
N ILE A 43 13.39 20.57 3.10
CA ILE A 43 12.77 20.35 1.79
C ILE A 43 13.76 20.59 0.64
N ASN A 44 14.79 21.40 0.91
CA ASN A 44 15.87 21.72 -0.02
C ASN A 44 16.87 20.58 -0.22
N THR A 45 16.85 19.54 0.62
CA THR A 45 17.76 18.39 0.55
C THR A 45 17.25 17.23 -0.31
N VAL A 46 15.99 17.27 -0.76
CA VAL A 46 15.34 16.17 -1.50
C VAL A 46 15.20 16.50 -2.98
N THR A 47 16.28 16.98 -3.61
CA THR A 47 16.30 17.20 -5.06
C THR A 47 17.27 16.22 -5.74
N ARG A 48 16.78 15.55 -6.78
CA ARG A 48 17.60 14.70 -7.65
C ARG A 48 18.16 15.59 -8.76
N LYS A 49 19.43 15.38 -9.13
CA LYS A 49 20.01 16.02 -10.31
C LYS A 49 19.32 15.56 -11.58
N ASP A 50 19.27 16.44 -12.57
CA ASP A 50 18.75 16.13 -13.90
C ASP A 50 19.81 15.39 -14.72
N GLU A 51 19.99 14.11 -14.39
CA GLU A 51 20.93 13.19 -15.03
C GLU A 51 20.17 11.98 -15.58
N GLU A 52 20.69 11.38 -16.65
CA GLU A 52 20.17 10.12 -17.18
C GLU A 52 20.19 9.04 -16.09
N GLY A 53 19.04 8.40 -15.88
CA GLY A 53 18.93 7.32 -14.91
C GLY A 53 19.74 6.11 -15.36
N VAL A 54 20.44 5.46 -14.44
CA VAL A 54 21.11 4.18 -14.72
C VAL A 54 20.06 3.15 -15.17
N GLU A 55 20.24 2.56 -16.35
CA GLU A 55 19.34 1.53 -16.86
C GLU A 55 19.43 0.30 -15.96
N LYS A 56 18.39 0.10 -15.15
CA LYS A 56 18.20 -1.10 -14.32
C LYS A 56 17.43 -2.13 -15.15
N ASN A 57 17.35 -3.38 -14.66
CA ASN A 57 16.58 -4.49 -15.23
C ASN A 57 15.04 -4.26 -15.23
N PHE A 58 14.59 -3.05 -15.57
CA PHE A 58 13.22 -2.57 -15.51
C PHE A 58 12.30 -3.46 -16.34
N LYS A 59 12.73 -3.82 -17.55
CA LYS A 59 11.95 -4.69 -18.45
C LYS A 59 11.77 -6.09 -17.87
N GLU A 60 12.81 -6.68 -17.27
CA GLU A 60 12.73 -7.99 -16.63
C GLU A 60 11.83 -7.96 -15.40
N CYS A 61 11.94 -6.90 -14.58
CA CYS A 61 11.08 -6.69 -13.41
C CYS A 61 9.60 -6.56 -13.80
N LEU A 62 9.30 -5.79 -14.85
CA LEU A 62 7.94 -5.64 -15.35
C LEU A 62 7.41 -6.97 -15.89
N ASN A 63 8.17 -7.68 -16.73
CA ASN A 63 7.74 -8.96 -17.30
C ASN A 63 7.41 -9.98 -16.21
N ARG A 64 8.17 -10.00 -15.11
CA ARG A 64 7.93 -10.90 -13.98
C ARG A 64 6.67 -10.57 -13.18
N ASN A 65 6.35 -9.29 -13.00
CA ASN A 65 5.36 -8.84 -12.02
C ASN A 65 4.02 -8.44 -12.64
N ALA A 66 3.97 -8.07 -13.92
CA ALA A 66 2.75 -7.61 -14.55
C ALA A 66 1.73 -8.77 -14.69
N PRO A 67 0.46 -8.58 -14.29
CA PRO A 67 -0.53 -9.66 -14.29
C PRO A 67 -0.84 -10.23 -15.68
N LYS A 68 -0.87 -9.39 -16.70
CA LYS A 68 -1.14 -9.77 -18.10
C LYS A 68 -0.34 -8.91 -19.07
N TRP A 69 -0.01 -9.50 -20.21
CA TRP A 69 0.66 -8.85 -21.34
C TRP A 69 -0.10 -9.09 -22.64
N GLU A 70 -0.14 -8.09 -23.50
CA GLU A 70 -0.69 -8.17 -24.86
C GLU A 70 0.13 -7.25 -25.79
N ASP A 71 0.65 -7.81 -26.88
CA ASP A 71 1.44 -7.10 -27.90
C ASP A 71 2.58 -6.20 -27.38
N GLY A 72 3.23 -6.63 -26.28
CA GLY A 72 4.34 -5.89 -25.67
C GLY A 72 3.91 -4.81 -24.67
N TYR A 73 2.62 -4.74 -24.34
CA TYR A 73 2.04 -3.83 -23.37
C TYR A 73 1.48 -4.58 -22.16
N VAL A 74 1.48 -3.93 -21.00
CA VAL A 74 0.79 -4.43 -19.81
C VAL A 74 -0.71 -4.26 -20.02
N LYS A 75 -1.47 -5.36 -19.90
CA LYS A 75 -2.93 -5.37 -20.07
C LYS A 75 -3.63 -5.33 -18.71
N VAL A 76 -4.68 -4.51 -18.63
CA VAL A 76 -5.66 -4.48 -17.54
C VAL A 76 -7.04 -4.79 -18.12
N ASP A 77 -7.88 -5.46 -17.32
CA ASP A 77 -9.25 -5.81 -17.67
C ASP A 77 -10.21 -4.63 -17.45
#